data_AF-A0AAN5WZ78-F1
#
_entry.id   AF-A0AAN5WZ78-F1
#
_cell.length_a   1.000
_cell.length_b   1.000
_cell.length_c   1.000
_cell.angle_alpha   90.00
_cell.angle_beta   90.00
_cell.angle_gamma   90.00
#
_symmetry.space_group_name_H-M   'P 1'
#
loop_
_entity.id
_entity.type
_entity.pdbx_description
1 polymer ?
#
loop_
_entity_poly.entity_id
_entity_poly.type
_entity_poly.pdbx_seq_one_letter_code
_entity_poly.pdbx_strand_id
1 'polypeptide(L)'
;MKNEMDFAFYLSMFNALLQSKNNLSTRFDYDSCHDGTVQLFFKKSEDETFCAWDLELQPEDPHYKYDPDTTILLKDKYPLLNVYDEQVFHHIIFTVNSVTTVPEINQYNHINAFMKMYCFFQLSNMSKNEDDISELIKYRKFLFRYFLISHPVNEETLNAFAISDSGRIIHTASNIALKDYASDYYDFYIENYEKLSAEIAINKDEIEAAKCLHLSLIDMIENGGFALKISSPDVSIDMKLVNDSSYFIKAYLDNKQIIIRDVVNLLNQGNFHSEYCLNFILQNFVIYILSKDFGEIYQFLNSFSELEQKRAIVNLLFKNAIFIKAIMDEKLIVWDNIKDITCLFDEKVKEMYRITL
;
A
#
# COMPACT_ATOMS: atom_id res chain seq x y z
N MET A 1 -19.44 11.52 -11.05
CA MET A 1 -18.14 11.96 -11.60
C MET A 1 -17.14 12.40 -10.51
N LYS A 2 -17.14 11.78 -9.32
CA LYS A 2 -15.99 11.87 -8.39
C LYS A 2 -14.86 10.89 -8.79
N ASN A 3 -15.25 9.75 -9.38
CA ASN A 3 -14.31 8.68 -9.78
C ASN A 3 -13.32 9.05 -10.90
N GLU A 4 -13.60 10.00 -11.80
CA GLU A 4 -12.69 10.29 -12.94
C GLU A 4 -11.37 10.95 -12.51
N MET A 5 -11.40 11.83 -11.49
CA MET A 5 -10.20 12.47 -10.95
C MET A 5 -9.36 11.50 -10.12
N ASP A 6 -10.02 10.68 -9.29
CA ASP A 6 -9.38 9.61 -8.50
C ASP A 6 -8.69 8.63 -9.45
N PHE A 7 -9.38 8.25 -10.53
CA PHE A 7 -8.91 7.34 -11.57
C PHE A 7 -7.68 7.86 -12.33
N ALA A 8 -7.70 9.09 -12.85
CA ALA A 8 -6.57 9.63 -13.62
C ALA A 8 -5.28 9.75 -12.79
N PHE A 9 -5.43 10.04 -11.49
CA PHE A 9 -4.34 10.12 -10.53
C PHE A 9 -3.64 8.77 -10.35
N TYR A 10 -4.42 7.73 -10.01
CA TYR A 10 -3.91 6.37 -9.79
C TYR A 10 -3.34 5.76 -11.08
N LEU A 11 -3.98 5.99 -12.23
CA LEU A 11 -3.49 5.51 -13.51
C LEU A 11 -2.10 6.07 -13.86
N SER A 12 -1.86 7.34 -13.56
CA SER A 12 -0.59 7.99 -13.93
C SER A 12 0.62 7.30 -13.31
N MET A 13 0.48 6.79 -12.08
CA MET A 13 1.55 6.06 -11.38
C MET A 13 1.83 4.70 -12.02
N PHE A 14 0.79 3.92 -12.31
CA PHE A 14 0.96 2.56 -12.84
C PHE A 14 1.20 2.53 -14.35
N ASN A 15 0.68 3.49 -15.11
CA ASN A 15 0.99 3.60 -16.54
C ASN A 15 2.48 3.84 -16.78
N ALA A 16 3.13 4.66 -15.93
CA ALA A 16 4.58 4.83 -16.00
C ALA A 16 5.32 3.49 -15.76
N LEU A 17 4.85 2.69 -14.79
CA LEU A 17 5.40 1.35 -14.55
C LEU A 17 5.24 0.45 -15.77
N LEU A 18 4.01 0.34 -16.31
CA LEU A 18 3.70 -0.50 -17.48
C LEU A 18 4.46 -0.10 -18.74
N GLN A 19 4.73 1.21 -18.92
CA GLN A 19 5.53 1.72 -20.04
C GLN A 19 7.03 1.42 -19.89
N SER A 20 7.54 1.41 -18.65
CA SER A 20 8.97 1.27 -18.38
C SER A 20 9.50 -0.18 -18.43
N LYS A 21 8.63 -1.18 -18.29
CA LYS A 21 9.00 -2.59 -18.14
C LYS A 21 8.45 -3.44 -19.28
N ASN A 22 9.34 -4.19 -19.96
CA ASN A 22 9.05 -5.36 -20.80
C ASN A 22 7.81 -5.26 -21.74
N ASN A 23 7.52 -4.07 -22.29
CA ASN A 23 6.32 -3.83 -23.09
C ASN A 23 5.01 -4.26 -22.39
N LEU A 24 4.91 -4.19 -21.06
CA LEU A 24 3.69 -4.57 -20.34
C LEU A 24 2.49 -3.71 -20.76
N SER A 25 2.73 -2.47 -21.21
CA SER A 25 1.71 -1.60 -21.83
C SER A 25 1.07 -2.18 -23.10
N THR A 26 1.67 -3.17 -23.76
CA THR A 26 1.06 -3.88 -24.91
C THR A 26 0.33 -5.15 -24.50
N ARG A 27 0.35 -5.50 -23.21
CA ARG A 27 -0.26 -6.73 -22.66
C ARG A 27 -1.45 -6.45 -21.76
N PHE A 28 -1.51 -5.26 -21.17
CA PHE A 28 -2.57 -4.88 -20.25
C PHE A 28 -3.22 -3.54 -20.63
N ASP A 29 -4.51 -3.40 -20.32
CA ASP A 29 -5.25 -2.14 -20.38
C ASP A 29 -6.10 -1.97 -19.11
N TYR A 30 -6.31 -0.73 -18.69
CA TYR A 30 -7.22 -0.42 -17.59
C TYR A 30 -8.64 -0.24 -18.11
N ASP A 31 -9.62 -0.82 -17.42
CA ASP A 31 -11.03 -0.57 -17.68
C ASP A 31 -11.86 -0.49 -16.38
N SER A 32 -13.01 0.16 -16.47
CA SER A 32 -13.97 0.31 -15.38
C SER A 32 -14.88 -0.91 -15.29
N CYS A 33 -14.98 -1.48 -14.10
CA CYS A 33 -15.84 -2.61 -13.79
C CYS A 33 -17.24 -2.17 -13.35
N HIS A 34 -18.23 -3.06 -13.45
CA HIS A 34 -19.62 -2.79 -13.04
C HIS A 34 -19.78 -2.51 -11.54
N ASP A 35 -18.86 -2.99 -10.71
CA ASP A 35 -18.82 -2.77 -9.27
C ASP A 35 -18.18 -1.42 -8.87
N GLY A 36 -17.90 -0.56 -9.86
CA GLY A 36 -17.31 0.76 -9.65
C GLY A 36 -15.79 0.75 -9.46
N THR A 37 -15.15 -0.43 -9.48
CA THR A 37 -13.69 -0.54 -9.46
C THR A 37 -13.10 -0.26 -10.84
N VAL A 38 -11.81 0.05 -10.86
CA VAL A 38 -11.02 0.04 -12.09
C VAL A 38 -9.89 -0.96 -11.92
N GLN A 39 -9.80 -1.88 -12.88
CA GLN A 39 -8.88 -3.00 -12.84
C GLN A 39 -8.04 -3.07 -14.11
N LEU A 40 -6.94 -3.80 -14.01
CA LEU A 40 -6.02 -4.06 -15.10
C LEU A 40 -6.41 -5.37 -15.79
N PHE A 41 -6.86 -5.28 -17.04
CA PHE A 41 -7.30 -6.39 -17.86
C PHE A 41 -6.21 -6.87 -18.81
N PHE A 42 -6.26 -8.15 -19.18
CA PHE A 42 -5.42 -8.69 -20.23
C PHE A 42 -5.96 -8.30 -21.61
N LYS A 43 -5.09 -7.84 -22.52
CA LYS A 43 -5.55 -7.37 -23.85
C LYS A 43 -6.10 -8.46 -24.77
N LYS A 44 -5.73 -9.74 -24.59
CA LYS A 44 -6.27 -10.83 -25.44
C LYS A 44 -7.41 -11.55 -24.75
N SER A 45 -7.36 -11.67 -23.42
CA SER A 45 -8.45 -12.17 -22.58
C SER A 45 -9.15 -11.01 -21.86
N GLU A 46 -9.96 -10.26 -22.61
CA GLU A 46 -10.55 -8.98 -22.15
C GLU A 46 -11.52 -9.12 -20.97
N ASP A 47 -12.05 -10.32 -20.70
CA ASP A 47 -12.90 -10.59 -19.53
C ASP A 47 -12.09 -10.90 -18.26
N GLU A 48 -10.78 -11.12 -18.38
CA GLU A 48 -9.90 -11.53 -17.29
C GLU A 48 -9.07 -10.37 -16.75
N THR A 49 -8.95 -10.30 -15.43
CA THR A 49 -8.15 -9.26 -14.76
C THR A 49 -6.87 -9.84 -14.20
N PHE A 50 -5.81 -9.02 -14.18
CA PHE A 50 -4.52 -9.37 -13.60
C PHE A 50 -4.61 -9.79 -12.13
N CYS A 51 -5.56 -9.22 -11.37
CA CYS A 51 -5.75 -9.57 -9.96
C CYS A 51 -6.55 -10.85 -9.73
N ALA A 52 -7.30 -11.34 -10.73
CA ALA A 52 -8.31 -12.37 -10.51
C ALA A 52 -8.18 -13.63 -11.39
N TRP A 53 -7.27 -13.64 -12.36
CA TRP A 53 -7.16 -14.73 -13.35
C TRP A 53 -6.94 -16.13 -12.77
N ASP A 54 -6.43 -16.23 -11.53
CA ASP A 54 -6.10 -17.48 -10.84
C ASP A 54 -7.00 -17.77 -9.63
N LEU A 55 -8.09 -17.02 -9.41
CA LEU A 55 -8.95 -17.19 -8.24
C LEU A 55 -9.57 -18.59 -8.18
N GLU A 56 -10.05 -19.10 -9.31
CA GLU A 56 -10.69 -20.42 -9.39
C GLU A 56 -9.68 -21.58 -9.37
N LEU A 57 -8.38 -21.28 -9.47
CA LEU A 57 -7.29 -22.27 -9.45
C LEU A 57 -6.77 -22.52 -8.03
N GLN A 58 -7.24 -21.77 -7.04
CA GLN A 58 -6.75 -21.86 -5.66
C GLN A 58 -7.23 -23.15 -4.98
N PRO A 59 -6.40 -23.76 -4.13
CA PRO A 59 -6.82 -24.91 -3.34
C PRO A 59 -7.97 -24.51 -2.40
N GLU A 60 -9.01 -25.32 -2.38
CA GLU A 60 -10.15 -25.13 -1.47
C GLU A 60 -9.69 -25.11 0.00
N ASP A 61 -10.43 -24.40 0.86
CA ASP A 61 -10.09 -24.29 2.28
C ASP A 61 -10.19 -25.64 3.01
N PRO A 62 -9.07 -26.13 3.59
CA PRO A 62 -9.04 -27.43 4.25
C PRO A 62 -9.91 -27.50 5.51
N HIS A 63 -10.38 -26.37 6.05
CA HIS A 63 -11.35 -26.36 7.16
C HIS A 63 -12.77 -26.73 6.71
N TYR A 64 -13.09 -26.61 5.41
CA TYR A 64 -14.44 -26.83 4.88
C TYR A 64 -14.59 -28.15 4.11
N LYS A 65 -13.51 -28.89 3.84
CA LYS A 65 -13.55 -30.28 3.35
C LYS A 65 -12.55 -31.17 4.09
N TYR A 66 -12.96 -32.42 4.30
CA TYR A 66 -12.20 -33.47 4.99
C TYR A 66 -11.21 -34.22 4.09
N ASP A 67 -11.06 -33.82 2.81
CA ASP A 67 -10.29 -34.57 1.82
C ASP A 67 -8.80 -34.15 1.87
N PRO A 68 -7.88 -35.05 2.28
CA PRO A 68 -6.45 -34.75 2.41
C PRO A 68 -5.69 -34.70 1.08
N ASP A 69 -6.36 -35.01 -0.05
CA ASP A 69 -5.74 -35.12 -1.36
C ASP A 69 -5.57 -33.76 -2.09
N THR A 70 -5.90 -32.62 -1.45
CA THR A 70 -5.49 -31.29 -1.93
C THR A 70 -3.97 -31.20 -1.91
N THR A 71 -3.39 -31.46 -3.06
CA THR A 71 -1.95 -31.52 -3.24
C THR A 71 -1.44 -30.09 -3.40
N ILE A 72 -0.48 -29.72 -2.56
CA ILE A 72 0.17 -28.41 -2.63
C ILE A 72 0.81 -28.23 -4.02
N LEU A 73 0.51 -27.12 -4.70
CA LEU A 73 0.88 -26.90 -6.10
C LEU A 73 2.40 -27.08 -6.31
N LEU A 74 3.19 -26.52 -5.39
CA LEU A 74 4.64 -26.52 -5.43
C LEU A 74 5.27 -27.48 -4.41
N LYS A 75 4.57 -28.55 -4.00
CA LYS A 75 5.05 -29.51 -2.98
C LYS A 75 6.45 -30.05 -3.26
N ASP A 76 6.77 -30.31 -4.52
CA ASP A 76 8.07 -30.86 -4.92
C ASP A 76 9.23 -29.88 -4.67
N LYS A 77 8.97 -28.57 -4.79
CA LYS A 77 9.96 -27.50 -4.54
C LYS A 77 9.96 -27.07 -3.06
N TYR A 78 8.80 -27.05 -2.43
CA TYR A 78 8.60 -26.55 -1.07
C TYR A 78 7.91 -27.60 -0.19
N PRO A 79 8.59 -28.73 0.13
CA PRO A 79 7.97 -29.89 0.78
C PRO A 79 7.56 -29.65 2.25
N LEU A 80 7.99 -28.54 2.84
CA LEU A 80 7.67 -28.15 4.21
C LEU A 80 6.41 -27.28 4.32
N LEU A 81 5.90 -26.78 3.18
CA LEU A 81 4.65 -26.04 3.18
C LEU A 81 3.48 -27.02 3.39
N ASN A 82 2.45 -26.54 4.07
CA ASN A 82 1.14 -27.17 4.13
C ASN A 82 0.14 -26.39 3.25
N VAL A 83 -1.09 -26.88 3.11
CA VAL A 83 -2.15 -26.24 2.31
C VAL A 83 -2.45 -24.81 2.81
N TYR A 84 -2.44 -24.60 4.13
CA TYR A 84 -2.67 -23.27 4.70
C TYR A 84 -1.53 -22.30 4.38
N ASP A 85 -0.27 -22.75 4.42
CA ASP A 85 0.86 -21.91 4.00
C ASP A 85 0.73 -21.50 2.53
N GLU A 86 0.29 -22.41 1.66
CA GLU A 86 0.03 -22.11 0.26
C GLU A 86 -1.08 -21.07 0.09
N GLN A 87 -2.21 -21.20 0.80
CA GLN A 87 -3.27 -20.18 0.80
C GLN A 87 -2.77 -18.81 1.26
N VAL A 88 -1.88 -18.80 2.25
CA VAL A 88 -1.20 -17.59 2.72
C VAL A 88 -0.30 -17.00 1.62
N PHE A 89 0.42 -17.82 0.84
CA PHE A 89 1.15 -17.37 -0.34
C PHE A 89 0.24 -16.81 -1.44
N HIS A 90 -0.89 -17.47 -1.74
CA HIS A 90 -1.89 -16.95 -2.67
C HIS A 90 -2.43 -15.59 -2.22
N HIS A 91 -2.71 -15.46 -0.92
CA HIS A 91 -3.19 -14.21 -0.35
C HIS A 91 -2.18 -13.07 -0.53
N ILE A 92 -0.88 -13.29 -0.28
CA ILE A 92 0.12 -12.23 -0.47
C ILE A 92 0.33 -11.91 -1.95
N ILE A 93 0.22 -12.90 -2.84
CA ILE A 93 0.26 -12.68 -4.30
C ILE A 93 -0.88 -11.76 -4.72
N PHE A 94 -2.11 -12.08 -4.29
CA PHE A 94 -3.29 -11.24 -4.52
C PHE A 94 -3.09 -9.84 -3.93
N THR A 95 -2.65 -9.73 -2.68
CA THR A 95 -2.43 -8.46 -1.99
C THR A 95 -1.45 -7.57 -2.73
N VAL A 96 -0.32 -8.11 -3.20
CA VAL A 96 0.64 -7.38 -4.03
C VAL A 96 0.02 -6.98 -5.37
N ASN A 97 -0.71 -7.86 -6.04
CA ASN A 97 -1.34 -7.55 -7.33
C ASN A 97 -2.42 -6.47 -7.18
N SER A 98 -3.17 -6.48 -6.09
CA SER A 98 -4.30 -5.57 -5.83
C SER A 98 -3.92 -4.08 -5.81
N VAL A 99 -2.63 -3.74 -5.76
CA VAL A 99 -2.16 -2.35 -5.91
C VAL A 99 -2.51 -1.80 -7.28
N THR A 100 -2.65 -2.65 -8.30
CA THR A 100 -3.13 -2.26 -9.64
C THR A 100 -4.64 -2.11 -9.70
N THR A 101 -5.36 -2.28 -8.60
CA THR A 101 -6.82 -2.11 -8.54
C THR A 101 -7.18 -0.85 -7.78
N VAL A 102 -7.94 0.02 -8.44
CA VAL A 102 -8.51 1.24 -7.86
C VAL A 102 -9.93 0.94 -7.40
N PRO A 103 -10.19 0.88 -6.08
CA PRO A 103 -11.53 0.58 -5.58
C PRO A 103 -12.45 1.80 -5.71
N GLU A 104 -13.76 1.56 -5.79
CA GLU A 104 -14.74 2.61 -5.52
C GLU A 104 -14.61 3.07 -4.06
N ILE A 105 -14.25 4.33 -3.84
CA ILE A 105 -14.03 4.87 -2.49
C ILE A 105 -15.36 5.18 -1.82
N ASN A 106 -15.57 4.57 -0.64
CA ASN A 106 -16.74 4.79 0.20
C ASN A 106 -16.33 4.91 1.68
N GLN A 107 -17.32 5.20 2.54
CA GLN A 107 -17.08 5.44 3.97
C GLN A 107 -16.46 4.25 4.72
N TYR A 108 -16.59 3.03 4.21
CA TYR A 108 -16.09 1.82 4.87
C TYR A 108 -14.67 1.44 4.43
N ASN A 109 -14.27 1.77 3.19
CA ASN A 109 -12.98 1.36 2.63
C ASN A 109 -11.96 2.50 2.46
N HIS A 110 -12.35 3.77 2.61
CA HIS A 110 -11.47 4.92 2.32
C HIS A 110 -10.13 4.88 3.06
N ILE A 111 -10.12 4.52 4.35
CA ILE A 111 -8.89 4.41 5.16
C ILE A 111 -7.98 3.32 4.59
N ASN A 112 -8.53 2.13 4.34
CA ASN A 112 -7.78 1.00 3.81
C ASN A 112 -7.24 1.30 2.40
N ALA A 113 -8.07 1.88 1.53
CA ALA A 113 -7.65 2.25 0.18
C ALA A 113 -6.51 3.28 0.20
N PHE A 114 -6.61 4.31 1.04
CA PHE A 114 -5.54 5.29 1.22
C PHE A 114 -4.27 4.64 1.78
N MET A 115 -4.38 3.85 2.85
CA MET A 115 -3.22 3.20 3.48
C MET A 115 -2.51 2.22 2.54
N LYS A 116 -3.26 1.42 1.77
CA LYS A 116 -2.72 0.51 0.74
C LYS A 116 -1.81 1.28 -0.20
N MET A 117 -2.34 2.36 -0.76
CA MET A 117 -1.67 3.15 -1.78
C MET A 117 -0.52 3.97 -1.22
N TYR A 118 -0.71 4.59 -0.05
CA TYR A 118 0.35 5.32 0.64
C TYR A 118 1.52 4.39 0.98
N CYS A 119 1.26 3.23 1.59
CA CYS A 119 2.32 2.31 1.97
C CYS A 119 3.08 1.77 0.75
N PHE A 120 2.36 1.32 -0.28
CA PHE A 120 2.99 0.86 -1.52
C PHE A 120 3.84 1.95 -2.17
N PHE A 121 3.33 3.19 -2.24
CA PHE A 121 4.07 4.33 -2.80
C PHE A 121 5.37 4.61 -2.05
N GLN A 122 5.30 4.68 -0.71
CA GLN A 122 6.48 4.93 0.12
C GLN A 122 7.51 3.78 -0.01
N LEU A 123 7.05 2.52 0.05
CA LEU A 123 7.92 1.34 -0.10
C LEU A 123 8.62 1.32 -1.46
N SER A 124 7.90 1.70 -2.53
CA SER A 124 8.41 1.74 -3.91
C SER A 124 9.42 2.85 -4.16
N ASN A 125 9.37 3.93 -3.38
CA ASN A 125 10.23 5.10 -3.58
C ASN A 125 11.44 5.15 -2.64
N MET A 126 11.35 4.57 -1.44
CA MET A 126 12.47 4.49 -0.50
C MET A 126 13.65 3.71 -1.08
N SER A 127 14.74 4.39 -1.38
CA SER A 127 15.96 3.75 -1.88
C SER A 127 16.81 3.20 -0.74
N LYS A 128 17.45 2.04 -0.96
CA LYS A 128 18.41 1.44 -0.01
C LYS A 128 19.68 2.30 0.25
N ASN A 129 19.89 3.36 -0.54
CA ASN A 129 21.08 4.22 -0.45
C ASN A 129 20.94 5.36 0.59
N GLU A 130 19.96 5.32 1.48
CA GLU A 130 19.85 6.31 2.57
C GLU A 130 20.95 6.10 3.62
N ASP A 131 21.48 7.19 4.17
CA ASP A 131 22.66 7.21 5.06
C ASP A 131 22.45 6.40 6.37
N ASP A 132 21.20 6.06 6.73
CA ASP A 132 20.84 5.19 7.85
C ASP A 132 19.98 3.99 7.40
N ILE A 133 20.66 2.93 6.95
CA ILE A 133 20.04 1.67 6.52
C ILE A 133 19.16 1.06 7.62
N SER A 134 19.52 1.23 8.90
CA SER A 134 18.81 0.63 10.02
C SER A 134 17.47 1.30 10.27
N GLU A 135 17.44 2.63 10.22
CA GLU A 135 16.23 3.42 10.34
C GLU A 135 15.32 3.22 9.12
N LEU A 136 15.89 3.18 7.92
CA LEU A 136 15.17 2.87 6.69
C LEU A 136 14.46 1.50 6.78
N ILE A 137 15.15 0.47 7.25
CA ILE A 137 14.54 -0.87 7.40
C ILE A 137 13.39 -0.85 8.41
N LYS A 138 13.49 -0.04 9.48
CA LYS A 138 12.40 0.13 10.44
C LYS A 138 11.16 0.72 9.76
N TYR A 139 11.31 1.79 8.97
CA TYR A 139 10.19 2.37 8.24
C TYR A 139 9.59 1.41 7.23
N ARG A 140 10.43 0.67 6.49
CA ARG A 140 9.96 -0.32 5.51
C ARG A 140 9.17 -1.44 6.18
N LYS A 141 9.64 -1.98 7.32
CA LYS A 141 8.88 -2.97 8.10
C LYS A 141 7.54 -2.41 8.58
N PHE A 142 7.52 -1.17 9.09
CA PHE A 142 6.30 -0.50 9.52
C PHE A 142 5.30 -0.36 8.35
N LEU A 143 5.74 0.23 7.24
CA LEU A 143 4.91 0.46 6.05
C LEU A 143 4.41 -0.85 5.45
N PHE A 144 5.25 -1.88 5.37
CA PHE A 144 4.83 -3.19 4.84
C PHE A 144 3.78 -3.85 5.73
N ARG A 145 3.94 -3.80 7.05
CA ARG A 145 2.91 -4.32 7.97
C ARG A 145 1.56 -3.63 7.74
N TYR A 146 1.55 -2.31 7.59
CA TYR A 146 0.30 -1.58 7.38
C TYR A 146 -0.25 -1.69 5.96
N PHE A 147 0.60 -1.98 4.97
CA PHE A 147 0.17 -2.43 3.65
C PHE A 147 -0.59 -3.75 3.72
N LEU A 148 -0.14 -4.71 4.55
CA LEU A 148 -0.90 -5.94 4.77
C LEU A 148 -2.21 -5.68 5.54
N ILE A 149 -2.19 -4.84 6.58
CA ILE A 149 -3.39 -4.49 7.38
C ILE A 149 -4.51 -3.85 6.54
N SER A 150 -4.16 -3.16 5.44
CA SER A 150 -5.18 -2.57 4.56
C SER A 150 -6.02 -3.61 3.81
N HIS A 151 -5.70 -4.90 3.92
CA HIS A 151 -6.43 -6.01 3.32
C HIS A 151 -7.16 -6.82 4.40
N PRO A 152 -8.37 -7.34 4.13
CA PRO A 152 -9.12 -8.10 5.12
C PRO A 152 -8.48 -9.47 5.34
N VAL A 153 -7.79 -9.64 6.46
CA VAL A 153 -7.14 -10.92 6.85
C VAL A 153 -7.28 -11.17 8.35
N ASN A 154 -7.10 -12.43 8.75
CA ASN A 154 -6.89 -12.77 10.15
C ASN A 154 -5.46 -12.43 10.60
N GLU A 155 -5.23 -12.46 11.91
CA GLU A 155 -3.93 -12.12 12.50
C GLU A 155 -2.80 -13.06 12.07
N GLU A 156 -3.10 -14.33 11.84
CA GLU A 156 -2.11 -15.33 11.43
C GLU A 156 -1.58 -15.03 10.02
N THR A 157 -2.48 -14.82 9.05
CA THR A 157 -2.13 -14.42 7.68
C THR A 157 -1.41 -13.07 7.66
N LEU A 158 -1.81 -12.12 8.50
CA LEU A 158 -1.13 -10.83 8.64
C LEU A 158 0.35 -10.99 9.09
N ASN A 159 0.61 -11.92 10.00
CA ASN A 159 1.94 -12.15 10.56
C ASN A 159 2.78 -13.17 9.77
N ALA A 160 2.20 -13.79 8.73
CA ALA A 160 2.87 -14.79 7.94
C ALA A 160 3.95 -14.23 7.01
N PHE A 161 3.90 -12.94 6.66
CA PHE A 161 4.94 -12.28 5.87
C PHE A 161 5.53 -11.07 6.58
N ALA A 162 6.83 -10.90 6.43
CA ALA A 162 7.55 -9.73 6.94
C ALA A 162 8.71 -9.34 6.01
N ILE A 163 9.11 -8.08 6.09
CA ILE A 163 10.39 -7.64 5.53
C ILE A 163 11.51 -8.06 6.48
N SER A 164 12.43 -8.89 5.99
CA SER A 164 13.67 -9.29 6.69
C SER A 164 14.65 -8.11 6.82
N ASP A 165 15.70 -8.28 7.62
CA ASP A 165 16.77 -7.26 7.76
C ASP A 165 17.52 -7.01 6.45
N SER A 166 17.48 -7.97 5.51
CA SER A 166 18.04 -7.81 4.16
C SER A 166 17.14 -6.96 3.22
N GLY A 167 15.94 -6.60 3.68
CA GLY A 167 14.95 -5.87 2.90
C GLY A 167 14.05 -6.75 2.01
N ARG A 168 14.24 -8.08 2.01
CA ARG A 168 13.39 -9.04 1.28
C ARG A 168 12.12 -9.39 2.03
N ILE A 169 11.03 -9.62 1.32
CA ILE A 169 9.78 -10.16 1.87
C ILE A 169 9.94 -11.67 2.02
N ILE A 170 9.74 -12.17 3.23
CA ILE A 170 9.88 -13.60 3.56
C ILE A 170 8.62 -14.12 4.24
N HIS A 171 8.29 -15.39 3.97
CA HIS A 171 7.35 -16.15 4.78
C HIS A 171 8.00 -16.43 6.14
N THR A 172 7.40 -15.98 7.23
CA THR A 172 8.04 -15.96 8.56
C THR A 172 8.29 -17.36 9.11
N ALA A 173 7.42 -18.33 8.80
CA ALA A 173 7.54 -19.69 9.31
C ALA A 173 8.62 -20.51 8.58
N SER A 174 8.72 -20.36 7.25
CA SER A 174 9.61 -21.17 6.41
C SER A 174 10.85 -20.44 5.90
N ASN A 175 10.93 -19.11 6.10
CA ASN A 175 11.97 -18.23 5.57
C ASN A 175 12.10 -18.25 4.03
N ILE A 176 11.07 -18.70 3.32
CA ILE A 176 11.00 -18.66 1.86
C ILE A 176 10.80 -17.20 1.41
N ALA A 177 11.60 -16.73 0.47
CA ALA A 177 11.42 -15.41 -0.11
C ALA A 177 10.18 -15.39 -1.02
N LEU A 178 9.35 -14.36 -0.88
CA LEU A 178 8.13 -14.22 -1.67
C LEU A 178 8.43 -14.21 -3.18
N LYS A 179 9.49 -13.50 -3.59
CA LYS A 179 9.90 -13.40 -4.99
C LYS A 179 10.24 -14.75 -5.61
N ASP A 180 10.87 -15.64 -4.84
CA ASP A 180 11.27 -16.97 -5.29
C ASP A 180 10.03 -17.87 -5.45
N TYR A 181 9.18 -17.91 -4.42
CA TYR A 181 7.91 -18.65 -4.48
C TYR A 181 7.02 -18.17 -5.63
N ALA A 182 6.85 -16.85 -5.77
CA ALA A 182 6.01 -16.28 -6.82
C ALA A 182 6.56 -16.59 -8.21
N SER A 183 7.88 -16.57 -8.41
CA SER A 183 8.46 -16.98 -9.70
C SER A 183 8.11 -18.43 -10.04
N ASP A 184 8.28 -19.33 -9.07
CA ASP A 184 7.96 -20.75 -9.23
C ASP A 184 6.46 -21.01 -9.43
N TYR A 185 5.61 -20.21 -8.78
CA TYR A 185 4.15 -20.26 -8.91
C TYR A 185 3.70 -20.00 -10.34
N TYR A 186 4.17 -18.91 -10.94
CA TYR A 186 3.86 -18.62 -12.34
C TYR A 186 4.52 -19.64 -13.30
N ASP A 187 5.75 -20.08 -13.02
CA ASP A 187 6.42 -21.12 -13.83
C ASP A 187 5.62 -22.42 -13.87
N PHE A 188 5.02 -22.82 -12.74
CA PHE A 188 4.18 -24.01 -12.68
C PHE A 188 3.03 -23.97 -13.69
N TYR A 189 2.30 -22.85 -13.74
CA TYR A 189 1.19 -22.70 -14.69
C TYR A 189 1.67 -22.62 -16.14
N ILE A 190 2.82 -21.99 -16.38
CA ILE A 190 3.43 -21.90 -17.72
C ILE A 190 3.88 -23.30 -18.22
N GLU A 191 4.47 -24.11 -17.34
CA GLU A 191 4.95 -25.46 -17.66
C GLU A 191 3.79 -26.47 -17.81
N ASN A 192 2.73 -26.32 -17.02
CA ASN A 192 1.56 -27.20 -17.05
C ASN A 192 0.39 -26.66 -17.88
N TYR A 193 0.58 -25.55 -18.60
CA TYR A 193 -0.47 -24.85 -19.34
C TYR A 193 -1.29 -25.78 -20.23
N GLU A 194 -0.66 -26.64 -21.03
CA GLU A 194 -1.38 -27.55 -21.93
C GLU A 194 -2.38 -28.46 -21.19
N LYS A 195 -2.05 -28.88 -19.96
CA LYS A 195 -2.91 -29.72 -19.13
C LYS A 195 -4.02 -28.93 -18.44
N LEU A 196 -3.74 -27.68 -18.08
CA LEU A 196 -4.64 -26.79 -17.33
C LEU A 196 -5.40 -25.81 -18.24
N SER A 197 -5.18 -25.87 -19.56
CA SER A 197 -5.70 -24.89 -20.52
C SER A 197 -7.22 -24.81 -20.59
N ALA A 198 -7.92 -25.83 -20.10
CA ALA A 198 -9.38 -25.82 -19.96
C ALA A 198 -9.87 -25.04 -18.72
N GLU A 199 -9.00 -24.82 -17.74
CA GLU A 199 -9.28 -24.19 -16.45
C GLU A 199 -8.71 -22.76 -16.36
N ILE A 200 -7.73 -22.44 -17.21
CA ILE A 200 -7.07 -21.12 -17.25
C ILE A 200 -7.59 -20.32 -18.46
N ALA A 201 -8.22 -19.17 -18.19
CA ALA A 201 -8.82 -18.32 -19.22
C ALA A 201 -7.81 -17.44 -19.99
N ILE A 202 -6.61 -17.25 -19.45
CA ILE A 202 -5.52 -16.48 -20.09
C ILE A 202 -4.50 -17.41 -20.74
N ASN A 203 -3.84 -16.97 -21.81
CA ASN A 203 -2.84 -17.80 -22.49
C ASN A 203 -1.45 -17.74 -21.81
N LYS A 204 -0.57 -18.66 -22.20
CA LYS A 204 0.81 -18.76 -21.67
C LYS A 204 1.63 -17.47 -21.75
N ASP A 205 1.48 -16.67 -22.81
CA ASP A 205 2.17 -15.37 -22.91
C ASP A 205 1.62 -14.35 -21.90
N GLU A 206 0.33 -14.42 -21.59
CA GLU A 206 -0.32 -13.56 -20.60
C GLU A 206 0.07 -13.97 -19.18
N ILE A 207 0.22 -15.27 -18.89
CA ILE A 207 0.78 -15.76 -17.61
C ILE A 207 2.21 -15.25 -17.42
N GLU A 208 3.04 -15.28 -18.47
CA GLU A 208 4.41 -14.72 -18.43
C GLU A 208 4.40 -13.19 -18.22
N ALA A 209 3.47 -12.47 -18.85
CA ALA A 209 3.31 -11.04 -18.63
C ALA A 209 2.85 -10.72 -17.19
N ALA A 210 1.94 -11.53 -16.64
CA ALA A 210 1.49 -11.44 -15.25
C ALA A 210 2.65 -11.70 -14.28
N LYS A 211 3.46 -12.74 -14.53
CA LYS A 211 4.70 -13.02 -13.79
C LYS A 211 5.63 -11.81 -13.79
N CYS A 212 5.91 -11.24 -14.96
CA CYS A 212 6.78 -10.07 -15.10
C CYS A 212 6.27 -8.86 -14.29
N LEU A 213 4.96 -8.59 -14.35
CA LEU A 213 4.35 -7.50 -13.59
C LEU A 213 4.41 -7.76 -12.09
N HIS A 214 3.94 -8.93 -11.64
CA HIS A 214 3.94 -9.31 -10.23
C HIS A 214 5.34 -9.24 -9.60
N LEU A 215 6.35 -9.84 -10.24
CA LEU A 215 7.73 -9.80 -9.75
C LEU A 215 8.30 -8.36 -9.75
N SER A 216 7.85 -7.49 -10.65
CA SER A 216 8.21 -6.07 -10.64
C SER A 216 7.59 -5.34 -9.44
N LEU A 217 6.34 -5.64 -9.09
CA LEU A 217 5.67 -5.07 -7.91
C LEU A 217 6.35 -5.52 -6.61
N ILE A 218 6.76 -6.79 -6.51
CA ILE A 218 7.59 -7.27 -5.38
C ILE A 218 8.91 -6.51 -5.35
N ASP A 219 9.59 -6.37 -6.48
CA ASP A 219 10.88 -5.68 -6.57
C ASP A 219 10.78 -4.22 -6.13
N MET A 220 9.67 -3.55 -6.46
CA MET A 220 9.35 -2.21 -5.99
C MET A 220 9.28 -2.16 -4.47
N ILE A 221 8.55 -3.09 -3.86
CA ILE A 221 8.45 -3.15 -2.40
C ILE A 221 9.83 -3.45 -1.80
N GLU A 222 10.57 -4.46 -2.28
CA GLU A 222 11.82 -4.96 -1.68
C GLU A 222 13.05 -4.06 -1.89
N ASN A 223 13.14 -3.35 -3.01
CA ASN A 223 14.33 -2.58 -3.39
C ASN A 223 14.08 -1.08 -3.44
N GLY A 224 12.84 -0.64 -3.68
CA GLY A 224 12.47 0.76 -3.85
C GLY A 224 13.27 1.47 -4.96
N GLY A 225 13.29 2.80 -4.93
CA GLY A 225 14.02 3.61 -5.94
C GLY A 225 13.37 3.67 -7.32
N PHE A 226 12.08 3.33 -7.45
CA PHE A 226 11.36 3.33 -8.73
C PHE A 226 10.90 4.72 -9.16
N ALA A 227 11.05 5.72 -8.31
CA ALA A 227 10.68 7.12 -8.57
C ALA A 227 9.25 7.25 -9.11
N LEU A 228 8.31 6.53 -8.51
CA LEU A 228 6.88 6.75 -8.71
C LEU A 228 6.56 8.20 -8.37
N LYS A 229 5.81 8.86 -9.24
CA LYS A 229 5.43 10.25 -9.06
C LYS A 229 3.92 10.36 -9.04
N ILE A 230 3.44 10.97 -7.97
CA ILE A 230 2.15 11.62 -7.97
C ILE A 230 2.26 12.81 -8.93
N SER A 231 1.43 12.78 -9.98
CA SER A 231 1.40 13.81 -11.02
C SER A 231 1.14 15.19 -10.41
N SER A 232 1.89 16.19 -10.89
CA SER A 232 1.72 17.58 -10.48
C SER A 232 0.35 18.07 -10.99
N PRO A 233 -0.54 18.51 -10.11
CA PRO A 233 -1.70 19.29 -10.51
C PRO A 233 -1.27 20.75 -10.76
N ASP A 234 -2.22 21.60 -11.16
CA ASP A 234 -2.08 23.07 -11.18
C ASP A 234 -2.04 23.68 -9.75
N VAL A 235 -1.40 23.01 -8.79
CA VAL A 235 -1.31 23.43 -7.39
C VAL A 235 0.06 24.03 -7.12
N SER A 236 0.10 25.19 -6.47
CA SER A 236 1.32 25.89 -6.08
C SER A 236 1.99 25.28 -4.84
N ILE A 237 2.30 23.98 -4.85
CA ILE A 237 3.10 23.33 -3.80
C ILE A 237 4.36 22.69 -4.37
N ASP A 238 5.35 22.48 -3.51
CA ASP A 238 6.53 21.70 -3.88
C ASP A 238 6.20 20.20 -3.85
N MET A 239 5.93 19.62 -5.02
CA MET A 239 5.60 18.20 -5.17
C MET A 239 6.70 17.24 -4.68
N LYS A 240 7.93 17.72 -4.45
CA LYS A 240 8.96 16.88 -3.82
C LYS A 240 8.61 16.52 -2.38
N LEU A 241 7.85 17.35 -1.67
CA LEU A 241 7.37 17.04 -0.30
C LEU A 241 6.44 15.82 -0.26
N VAL A 242 5.74 15.56 -1.37
CA VAL A 242 4.83 14.42 -1.52
C VAL A 242 5.58 13.19 -2.04
N ASN A 243 6.41 13.39 -3.06
CA ASN A 243 7.01 12.31 -3.85
C ASN A 243 8.34 11.76 -3.29
N ASP A 244 9.02 12.49 -2.40
CA ASP A 244 10.34 12.15 -1.91
C ASP A 244 10.39 12.30 -0.38
N SER A 245 10.39 11.16 0.33
CA SER A 245 10.44 11.11 1.80
C SER A 245 11.73 11.71 2.36
N SER A 246 12.86 11.46 1.70
CA SER A 246 14.16 12.01 2.06
C SER A 246 14.16 13.54 1.94
N TYR A 247 13.58 14.08 0.87
CA TYR A 247 13.38 15.52 0.72
C TYR A 247 12.43 16.09 1.77
N PHE A 248 11.31 15.41 2.05
CA PHE A 248 10.38 15.83 3.11
C PHE A 248 11.07 15.93 4.47
N ILE A 249 11.82 14.91 4.87
CA ILE A 249 12.56 14.88 6.15
C ILE A 249 13.54 16.05 6.20
N LYS A 250 14.34 16.23 5.14
CA LYS A 250 15.30 17.32 5.06
C LYS A 250 14.62 18.69 5.14
N ALA A 251 13.55 18.90 4.37
CA ALA A 251 12.79 20.14 4.38
C ALA A 251 12.20 20.43 5.77
N TYR A 252 11.74 19.41 6.49
CA TYR A 252 11.25 19.56 7.85
C TYR A 252 12.36 19.98 8.82
N LEU A 253 13.54 19.37 8.74
CA LEU A 253 14.66 19.69 9.63
C LEU A 253 15.28 21.06 9.33
N ASP A 254 15.44 21.40 8.05
CA ASP A 254 16.13 22.61 7.61
C ASP A 254 15.20 23.84 7.57
N ASN A 255 13.92 23.65 7.17
CA ASN A 255 12.99 24.75 6.94
C ASN A 255 11.51 24.33 7.06
N LYS A 256 11.05 24.08 8.29
CA LYS A 256 9.64 23.75 8.62
C LYS A 256 8.62 24.69 7.95
N GLN A 257 8.97 25.96 7.72
CA GLN A 257 8.05 26.96 7.16
C GLN A 257 7.55 26.63 5.75
N ILE A 258 8.34 25.93 4.93
CA ILE A 258 7.91 25.49 3.60
C ILE A 258 6.75 24.50 3.71
N ILE A 259 6.84 23.55 4.65
CA ILE A 259 5.80 22.54 4.89
C ILE A 259 4.55 23.21 5.45
N ILE A 260 4.70 24.14 6.41
CA ILE A 260 3.56 24.89 6.97
C ILE A 260 2.82 25.67 5.88
N ARG A 261 3.56 26.42 5.04
CA ARG A 261 2.99 27.15 3.91
C ARG A 261 2.21 26.24 2.97
N ASP A 262 2.78 25.10 2.59
CA ASP A 262 2.16 24.20 1.61
C ASP A 262 0.95 23.48 2.21
N VAL A 263 0.97 23.12 3.49
CA VAL A 263 -0.20 22.60 4.22
C VAL A 263 -1.35 23.62 4.23
N VAL A 264 -1.07 24.90 4.53
CA VAL A 264 -2.09 25.96 4.50
C VAL A 264 -2.65 26.14 3.09
N ASN A 265 -1.79 26.15 2.08
CA ASN A 265 -2.23 26.27 0.68
C ASN A 265 -3.17 25.13 0.29
N LEU A 266 -2.85 23.89 0.66
CA LEU A 266 -3.67 22.72 0.33
C LEU A 266 -5.00 22.72 1.08
N LEU A 267 -5.00 23.09 2.37
CA LEU A 267 -6.22 23.22 3.17
C LEU A 267 -7.23 24.19 2.53
N ASN A 268 -6.74 25.30 1.96
CA ASN A 268 -7.59 26.35 1.39
C ASN A 268 -8.18 26.00 0.02
N GLN A 269 -7.63 25.01 -0.70
CA GLN A 269 -8.08 24.68 -2.05
C GLN A 269 -9.31 23.78 -2.09
N GLY A 270 -9.44 22.85 -1.14
CA GLY A 270 -10.65 22.03 -0.97
C GLY A 270 -11.01 21.10 -2.13
N ASN A 271 -10.13 20.90 -3.12
CA ASN A 271 -10.32 19.90 -4.17
C ASN A 271 -9.69 18.55 -3.77
N PHE A 272 -10.16 17.46 -4.40
CA PHE A 272 -9.74 16.10 -4.06
C PHE A 272 -8.24 15.88 -4.14
N HIS A 273 -7.58 16.37 -5.19
CA HIS A 273 -6.13 16.19 -5.36
C HIS A 273 -5.36 16.89 -4.23
N SER A 274 -5.77 18.11 -3.87
CA SER A 274 -5.17 18.86 -2.76
C SER A 274 -5.35 18.16 -1.43
N GLU A 275 -6.53 17.58 -1.18
CA GLU A 275 -6.79 16.76 -0.01
C GLU A 275 -5.88 15.51 0.01
N TYR A 276 -5.70 14.86 -1.13
CA TYR A 276 -4.82 13.70 -1.25
C TYR A 276 -3.35 14.04 -0.97
N CYS A 277 -2.83 15.12 -1.58
CA CYS A 277 -1.47 15.60 -1.31
C CYS A 277 -1.29 16.04 0.15
N LEU A 278 -2.29 16.70 0.73
CA LEU A 278 -2.29 17.08 2.14
C LEU A 278 -2.20 15.84 3.03
N ASN A 279 -3.00 14.81 2.75
CA ASN A 279 -2.96 13.55 3.48
C ASN A 279 -1.58 12.88 3.38
N PHE A 280 -0.95 12.88 2.20
CA PHE A 280 0.41 12.37 2.04
C PHE A 280 1.43 13.12 2.91
N ILE A 281 1.41 14.45 2.87
CA ILE A 281 2.33 15.30 3.66
C ILE A 281 2.11 15.06 5.17
N LEU A 282 0.86 14.99 5.61
CA LEU A 282 0.52 14.74 7.02
C LEU A 282 0.94 13.34 7.46
N GLN A 283 0.77 12.31 6.63
CA GLN A 283 1.24 10.96 6.99
C GLN A 283 2.77 10.83 6.92
N ASN A 284 3.46 11.57 6.03
CA ASN A 284 4.92 11.70 6.07
C ASN A 284 5.37 12.33 7.41
N PHE A 285 4.67 13.36 7.88
CA PHE A 285 4.93 13.96 9.19
C PHE A 285 4.74 12.93 10.33
N VAL A 286 3.66 12.16 10.31
CA VAL A 286 3.41 11.10 11.29
C VAL A 286 4.55 10.07 11.28
N ILE A 287 4.88 9.51 10.11
CA ILE A 287 5.80 8.38 10.01
C ILE A 287 7.25 8.77 10.21
N TYR A 288 7.71 9.92 9.70
CA TYR A 288 9.12 10.26 9.74
C TYR A 288 9.51 11.23 10.86
N ILE A 289 8.56 12.00 11.37
CA ILE A 289 8.82 12.99 12.43
C ILE A 289 8.27 12.49 13.76
N LEU A 290 6.96 12.21 13.85
CA LEU A 290 6.34 11.81 15.12
C LEU A 290 6.80 10.44 15.62
N SER A 291 7.21 9.54 14.72
CA SER A 291 7.80 8.26 15.11
C SER A 291 9.17 8.41 15.79
N LYS A 292 9.90 9.50 15.53
CA LYS A 292 11.15 9.85 16.23
C LYS A 292 10.82 10.56 17.53
N ASP A 293 10.15 11.70 17.43
CA ASP A 293 9.73 12.53 18.56
C ASP A 293 8.26 12.94 18.42
N PHE A 294 7.40 12.33 19.24
CA PHE A 294 5.98 12.65 19.21
C PHE A 294 5.69 14.08 19.68
N GLY A 295 6.57 14.68 20.50
CA GLY A 295 6.42 16.06 20.99
C GLY A 295 6.41 17.11 19.88
N GLU A 296 6.94 16.79 18.69
CA GLU A 296 6.91 17.65 17.51
C GLU A 296 5.49 18.01 17.05
N ILE A 297 4.48 17.21 17.42
CA ILE A 297 3.08 17.54 17.12
C ILE A 297 2.67 18.91 17.69
N TYR A 298 3.17 19.30 18.86
CA TYR A 298 2.85 20.57 19.48
C TYR A 298 3.49 21.74 18.75
N GLN A 299 4.76 21.60 18.33
CA GLN A 299 5.45 22.63 17.55
C GLN A 299 4.79 22.81 16.18
N PHE A 300 4.42 21.70 15.54
CA PHE A 300 3.72 21.72 14.27
C PHE A 300 2.38 22.44 14.39
N LEU A 301 1.53 22.07 15.37
CA LEU A 301 0.23 22.72 15.58
C LEU A 301 0.34 24.18 16.01
N ASN A 302 1.39 24.56 16.76
CA ASN A 302 1.62 25.95 17.14
C ASN A 302 2.05 26.86 15.99
N SER A 303 2.46 26.28 14.86
CA SER A 303 2.82 27.03 13.65
C SER A 303 1.59 27.56 12.89
N PHE A 304 0.38 27.09 13.22
CA PHE A 304 -0.88 27.54 12.63
C PHE A 304 -1.57 28.54 13.56
N SER A 305 -1.99 29.69 13.01
CA SER A 305 -2.61 30.77 13.80
C SER A 305 -4.09 30.55 14.06
N GLU A 306 -4.81 29.91 13.15
CA GLU A 306 -6.26 29.74 13.22
C GLU A 306 -6.65 28.43 13.89
N LEU A 307 -7.63 28.49 14.80
CA LEU A 307 -8.15 27.31 15.49
C LEU A 307 -8.76 26.29 14.53
N GLU A 308 -9.45 26.74 13.49
CA GLU A 308 -10.07 25.88 12.48
C GLU A 308 -9.01 25.12 11.66
N GLN A 309 -7.86 25.75 11.35
CA GLN A 309 -6.74 25.06 10.70
C GLN A 309 -6.18 23.95 11.60
N LYS A 310 -5.96 24.24 12.89
CA LYS A 310 -5.49 23.23 13.85
C LYS A 310 -6.47 22.07 13.95
N ARG A 311 -7.77 22.36 14.05
CA ARG A 311 -8.84 21.37 14.09
C ARG A 311 -8.82 20.51 12.82
N ALA A 312 -8.77 21.11 11.63
CA ALA A 312 -8.73 20.36 10.38
C ALA A 312 -7.50 19.43 10.31
N ILE A 313 -6.31 19.96 10.60
CA ILE A 313 -5.05 19.19 10.57
C ILE A 313 -5.08 18.03 11.55
N VAL A 314 -5.48 18.27 12.79
CA VAL A 314 -5.58 17.21 13.81
C VAL A 314 -6.55 16.13 13.34
N ASN A 315 -7.72 16.49 12.84
CA ASN A 315 -8.66 15.47 12.37
C ASN A 315 -8.11 14.68 11.18
N LEU A 316 -7.39 15.30 10.24
CA LEU A 316 -6.75 14.60 9.11
C LEU A 316 -5.62 13.66 9.55
N LEU A 317 -4.81 14.05 10.54
CA LEU A 317 -3.75 13.21 11.11
C LEU A 317 -4.30 11.90 11.69
N PHE A 318 -5.51 11.94 12.25
CA PHE A 318 -6.10 10.82 12.98
C PHE A 318 -7.14 10.01 12.18
N LYS A 319 -7.77 10.56 11.14
CA LYS A 319 -8.84 9.86 10.38
C LYS A 319 -8.34 8.99 9.25
N ASN A 320 -7.40 9.51 8.46
CA ASN A 320 -7.16 8.98 7.12
C ASN A 320 -6.18 7.81 7.11
N ALA A 321 -5.47 7.59 8.22
CA ALA A 321 -4.67 6.41 8.49
C ALA A 321 -4.58 6.16 9.99
N ILE A 322 -4.32 4.90 10.37
CA ILE A 322 -4.12 4.51 11.78
C ILE A 322 -2.66 4.65 12.25
N PHE A 323 -1.76 5.19 11.40
CA PHE A 323 -0.32 5.28 11.70
C PHE A 323 -0.04 6.05 12.98
N ILE A 324 -0.76 7.14 13.24
CA ILE A 324 -0.54 7.93 14.45
C ILE A 324 -0.89 7.13 15.71
N LYS A 325 -1.97 6.33 15.68
CA LYS A 325 -2.35 5.45 16.79
C LYS A 325 -1.30 4.38 17.02
N ALA A 326 -0.79 3.79 15.94
CA ALA A 326 0.30 2.82 16.00
C ALA A 326 1.56 3.39 16.68
N ILE A 327 1.95 4.60 16.31
CA ILE A 327 3.11 5.29 16.89
C ILE A 327 2.86 5.63 18.36
N MET A 328 1.64 6.07 18.71
CA MET A 328 1.26 6.30 20.10
C MET A 328 1.38 5.02 20.92
N ASP A 329 0.90 3.89 20.41
CA ASP A 329 0.99 2.59 21.09
C ASP A 329 2.44 2.12 21.27
N GLU A 330 3.28 2.24 20.22
CA GLU A 330 4.71 1.93 20.30
C GLU A 330 5.43 2.79 21.36
N LYS A 331 5.04 4.06 21.49
CA LYS A 331 5.64 5.02 22.42
C LYS A 331 4.93 5.10 23.78
N LEU A 332 3.93 4.26 24.04
CA LEU A 332 3.13 4.26 25.26
C LEU A 332 2.46 5.61 25.57
N ILE A 333 2.03 6.34 24.54
CA ILE A 333 1.36 7.63 24.65
C ILE A 333 -0.14 7.37 24.81
N VAL A 334 -0.65 7.68 25.99
CA VAL A 334 -2.09 7.57 26.29
C VAL A 334 -2.83 8.87 25.94
N TRP A 335 -4.12 8.77 25.61
CA TRP A 335 -4.96 9.91 25.26
C TRP A 335 -4.96 11.02 26.32
N ASP A 336 -4.88 10.65 27.60
CA ASP A 336 -4.83 11.60 28.72
C ASP A 336 -3.61 12.53 28.67
N ASN A 337 -2.50 12.10 28.05
CA ASN A 337 -1.29 12.90 27.93
C ASN A 337 -1.41 13.98 26.85
N ILE A 338 -2.39 13.86 25.95
CA ILE A 338 -2.55 14.73 24.78
C ILE A 338 -3.93 15.40 24.74
N LYS A 339 -4.50 15.71 25.91
CA LYS A 339 -5.84 16.35 26.04
C LYS A 339 -6.00 17.62 25.22
N ASP A 340 -4.94 18.42 25.12
CA ASP A 340 -4.91 19.65 24.33
C ASP A 340 -5.05 19.39 22.82
N ILE A 341 -4.79 18.16 22.37
CA ILE A 341 -4.98 17.70 20.99
C ILE A 341 -6.35 17.03 20.85
N THR A 342 -6.72 16.16 21.78
CA THR A 342 -8.03 15.46 21.71
C THR A 342 -9.21 16.41 21.83
N CYS A 343 -9.04 17.59 22.44
CA CYS A 343 -10.08 18.62 22.46
C CYS A 343 -10.39 19.23 21.07
N LEU A 344 -9.48 19.05 20.10
CA LEU A 344 -9.65 19.45 18.70
C LEU A 344 -10.32 18.37 17.85
N PHE A 345 -10.58 17.18 18.40
CA PHE A 345 -11.25 16.09 17.66
C PHE A 345 -12.70 16.44 17.35
N ASP A 346 -13.10 16.15 16.12
CA ASP A 346 -14.51 16.09 15.77
C ASP A 346 -15.11 14.72 16.13
N GLU A 347 -16.43 14.62 15.99
CA GLU A 347 -17.19 13.46 16.41
C GLU A 347 -16.76 12.17 15.69
N LYS A 348 -16.32 12.25 14.42
CA LYS A 348 -15.87 11.07 13.69
C LYS A 348 -14.57 10.51 14.26
N VAL A 349 -13.63 11.36 14.65
CA VAL A 349 -12.39 10.89 15.30
C VAL A 349 -12.70 10.28 16.66
N LYS A 350 -13.56 10.94 17.44
CA LYS A 350 -13.96 10.42 18.75
C LYS A 350 -14.63 9.05 18.63
N GLU A 351 -15.52 8.88 17.66
CA GLU A 351 -16.17 7.59 17.39
C GLU A 351 -15.15 6.53 16.98
N MET A 352 -14.27 6.85 16.01
CA MET A 352 -13.24 5.93 15.51
C MET A 352 -12.34 5.40 16.62
N TYR A 353 -11.94 6.26 17.57
CA TYR A 353 -11.06 5.89 18.68
C TYR A 353 -11.79 5.59 19.99
N ARG A 354 -13.13 5.59 19.98
CA ARG A 354 -13.99 5.38 21.16
C ARG A 354 -13.62 6.30 22.34
N ILE A 355 -13.33 7.56 22.03
CA ILE A 355 -13.00 8.57 23.04
C ILE A 355 -14.31 9.17 23.55
N THR A 356 -14.70 8.78 24.75
CA THR A 356 -15.74 9.46 25.52
C THR A 356 -15.12 10.63 26.26
N LEU A 357 -15.55 11.85 25.94
CA LEU A 357 -15.18 13.06 26.67
C LEU A 357 -15.82 13.11 28.05
#